data_AF-A0AAN9UQI3-F1
#
_entry.id   AF-A0AAN9UQI3-F1
#
_cell.length_a   1.000
_cell.length_b   1.000
_cell.length_c   1.000
_cell.angle_alpha   90.00
_cell.angle_beta   90.00
_cell.angle_gamma   90.00
#
_symmetry.space_group_name_H-M   'P 1'
#
loop_
_entity.id
_entity.type
_entity.pdbx_description
1 polymer ?
#
loop_
_entity_poly.entity_id
_entity_poly.type
_entity_poly.pdbx_seq_one_letter_code
_entity_poly.pdbx_strand_id
1 'polypeptide(L)'
;MTGGYTQGGGIGPLVSRHGMGADQVVEWEVVTGTGELVKATADDHPDLFWALRGGGGSTYGAVVSMTVKAHQDTAVSMAYLTVLNNGTNADALYSAIGVFLGTLPRIVDMGVYLSWIAAPFGFMLTPAIGPGLQVDELDSALQPTIDELQRLGLDYQYSSTSYPNYFPAWASFTKANVSNYNLGGRLVSRNIVENKPDELVAAIRHISSQAAFSGVAFNVANGVQSPDEVATNPYFREALISATLGTPINYTNFTATAAAQDKLTYDLLPALETLDPNGGGYLNEADFQQPNFQQVFYGDHYERLLQIKREYDPYDVFYAKTAVGSEDWEQQLDGRLCKV
;
A
#
# COMPACT_ATOMS: atom_id res chain seq x y z
N MET A 1 6.63 4.45 -14.68
CA MET A 1 6.00 5.54 -13.91
C MET A 1 7.10 6.25 -13.15
N THR A 2 7.54 7.41 -13.62
CA THR A 2 8.42 8.33 -12.87
C THR A 2 7.53 9.19 -11.99
N GLY A 3 7.70 9.16 -10.66
CA GLY A 3 6.86 9.95 -9.74
C GLY A 3 6.55 9.27 -8.41
N GLY A 4 5.47 9.72 -7.76
CA GLY A 4 5.06 9.33 -6.41
C GLY A 4 4.94 7.82 -6.18
N TYR A 5 4.55 7.03 -7.18
CA TYR A 5 4.51 5.56 -7.05
C TYR A 5 5.85 5.00 -6.57
N THR A 6 6.93 5.27 -7.30
CA THR A 6 8.27 4.77 -6.97
C THR A 6 8.89 5.58 -5.83
N GLN A 7 8.72 6.90 -5.83
CA GLN A 7 9.33 7.78 -4.83
C GLN A 7 8.76 7.58 -3.43
N GLY A 8 7.51 7.10 -3.30
CA GLY A 8 6.88 6.75 -2.03
C GLY A 8 7.01 5.27 -1.62
N GLY A 9 7.68 4.45 -2.44
CA GLY A 9 7.80 3.01 -2.21
C GLY A 9 7.39 2.20 -3.44
N GLY A 10 6.10 2.03 -3.67
CA GLY A 10 5.59 1.36 -4.87
C GLY A 10 5.36 -0.13 -4.67
N ILE A 11 4.11 -0.48 -4.35
CA ILE A 11 3.63 -1.86 -4.19
C ILE A 11 2.94 -2.26 -5.49
N GLY A 12 3.27 -3.43 -6.03
CA GLY A 12 2.65 -3.95 -7.24
C GLY A 12 2.80 -5.46 -7.39
N PRO A 13 2.27 -6.08 -8.46
CA PRO A 13 2.15 -7.54 -8.60
C PRO A 13 3.45 -8.35 -8.47
N LEU A 14 4.60 -7.72 -8.68
CA LEU A 14 5.92 -8.37 -8.61
C LEU A 14 6.66 -8.11 -7.29
N VAL A 15 6.03 -7.38 -6.35
CA VAL A 15 6.67 -6.88 -5.14
C VAL A 15 7.27 -7.98 -4.28
N SER A 16 6.57 -9.13 -4.14
CA SER A 16 7.04 -10.26 -3.35
C SER A 16 8.19 -11.04 -4.01
N ARG A 17 8.48 -10.79 -5.29
CA ARG A 17 9.57 -11.44 -6.05
C ARG A 17 10.78 -10.55 -6.21
N HIS A 18 10.57 -9.26 -6.41
CA HIS A 18 11.63 -8.34 -6.82
C HIS A 18 11.86 -7.19 -5.84
N GLY A 19 11.02 -7.02 -4.82
CA GLY A 19 11.04 -5.88 -3.92
C GLY A 19 10.12 -4.75 -4.39
N MET A 20 10.07 -3.68 -3.61
CA MET A 20 9.26 -2.48 -3.89
C MET A 20 9.79 -1.74 -5.12
N GLY A 21 8.98 -0.83 -5.67
CA GLY A 21 9.37 0.03 -6.78
C GLY A 21 10.65 0.83 -6.48
N ALA A 22 10.75 1.39 -5.28
CA ALA A 22 11.91 2.11 -4.76
C ALA A 22 13.17 1.25 -4.75
N ASP A 23 13.04 -0.07 -4.50
CA ASP A 23 14.16 -1.02 -4.47
C ASP A 23 14.75 -1.25 -5.89
N GLN A 24 13.99 -0.91 -6.95
CA GLN A 24 14.36 -1.15 -8.34
C GLN A 24 15.18 -0.03 -8.98
N VAL A 25 15.24 1.15 -8.35
CA VAL A 25 15.86 2.33 -8.96
C VAL A 25 17.38 2.26 -8.84
N VAL A 26 18.08 2.59 -9.92
CA VAL A 26 19.54 2.71 -9.95
C VAL A 26 20.03 4.12 -10.24
N GLU A 27 19.15 4.99 -10.77
CA GLU A 27 19.47 6.38 -11.09
C GLU A 27 18.21 7.25 -11.14
N TRP A 28 18.36 8.50 -10.73
CA TRP A 28 17.42 9.59 -10.95
C TRP A 28 18.09 10.77 -11.65
N GLU A 29 17.36 11.44 -12.53
CA GLU A 29 17.69 12.81 -12.95
C GLU A 29 16.66 13.77 -12.34
N VAL A 30 17.16 14.83 -11.70
CA VAL A 30 16.36 15.68 -10.81
C VAL A 30 16.71 17.14 -11.02
N VAL A 31 15.70 17.99 -11.17
CA VAL A 31 15.88 19.44 -11.05
C VAL A 31 15.63 19.85 -9.59
N THR A 32 16.66 20.35 -8.91
CA THR A 32 16.63 20.72 -7.49
C THR A 32 15.82 22.01 -7.24
N GLY A 33 15.61 22.38 -5.98
CA GLY A 33 14.94 23.63 -5.59
C GLY A 33 15.73 24.88 -6.00
N THR A 34 17.03 24.74 -6.27
CA THR A 34 17.89 25.81 -6.81
C THR A 34 17.87 25.89 -8.35
N GLY A 35 17.22 24.94 -9.02
CA GLY A 35 17.09 24.86 -10.48
C GLY A 35 18.22 24.11 -11.18
N GLU A 36 19.11 23.44 -10.44
CA GLU A 36 20.18 22.62 -11.00
C GLU A 36 19.66 21.24 -11.43
N LEU A 37 20.07 20.77 -12.63
CA LEU A 37 19.83 19.40 -13.05
C LEU A 37 20.96 18.50 -12.56
N VAL A 38 20.66 17.65 -11.58
CA VAL A 38 21.60 16.69 -10.99
C VAL A 38 21.24 15.26 -11.36
N LYS A 39 22.27 14.41 -11.32
CA LYS A 39 22.14 12.95 -11.43
C LYS A 39 22.36 12.34 -10.05
N ALA A 40 21.40 11.56 -9.56
CA ALA A 40 21.49 10.89 -8.27
C ALA A 40 21.57 9.37 -8.45
N THR A 41 22.66 8.78 -7.96
CA THR A 41 22.97 7.34 -7.95
C THR A 41 23.61 6.97 -6.60
N ALA A 42 23.98 5.70 -6.42
CA ALA A 42 24.70 5.28 -5.20
C ALA A 42 26.09 5.95 -5.02
N ASP A 43 26.69 6.46 -6.10
CA ASP A 43 28.04 7.03 -6.10
C ASP A 43 28.07 8.54 -6.40
N ASP A 44 26.91 9.15 -6.73
CA ASP A 44 26.75 10.55 -7.15
C ASP A 44 25.47 11.09 -6.50
N HIS A 45 25.57 12.07 -5.60
CA HIS A 45 24.45 12.52 -4.73
C HIS A 45 23.72 11.36 -4.01
N PRO A 46 24.44 10.52 -3.25
CA PRO A 46 23.91 9.27 -2.67
C PRO A 46 22.80 9.47 -1.64
N ASP A 47 22.80 10.62 -0.97
CA ASP A 47 21.76 11.07 -0.06
C ASP A 47 20.45 11.40 -0.78
N LEU A 48 20.49 12.16 -1.87
CA LEU A 48 19.32 12.41 -2.72
C LEU A 48 18.82 11.12 -3.37
N PHE A 49 19.73 10.26 -3.82
CA PHE A 49 19.40 8.95 -4.36
C PHE A 49 18.64 8.09 -3.34
N TRP A 50 19.11 8.06 -2.09
CA TRP A 50 18.45 7.38 -1.00
C TRP A 50 17.07 7.98 -0.71
N ALA A 51 16.97 9.31 -0.57
CA ALA A 51 15.73 10.01 -0.24
C ALA A 51 14.63 9.79 -1.31
N LEU A 52 14.99 9.80 -2.59
CA LEU A 52 14.05 9.53 -3.69
C LEU A 52 13.63 8.06 -3.80
N ARG A 53 14.27 7.14 -3.07
CA ARG A 53 13.89 5.72 -2.99
C ARG A 53 13.02 5.45 -1.76
N GLY A 54 11.88 6.13 -1.67
CA GLY A 54 10.86 5.85 -0.66
C GLY A 54 10.53 7.02 0.28
N GLY A 55 11.29 8.12 0.23
CA GLY A 55 11.09 9.32 1.05
C GLY A 55 9.95 10.24 0.59
N GLY A 56 9.14 9.79 -0.37
CA GLY A 56 8.02 10.54 -0.93
C GLY A 56 8.41 11.43 -2.11
N GLY A 57 7.45 11.69 -3.00
CA GLY A 57 7.62 12.64 -4.09
C GLY A 57 7.33 14.08 -3.69
N SER A 58 7.55 15.00 -4.62
CA SER A 58 7.16 16.42 -4.50
C SER A 58 7.83 17.17 -3.33
N THR A 59 9.02 16.75 -2.90
CA THR A 59 9.73 17.40 -1.79
C THR A 59 11.20 17.71 -2.10
N TYR A 60 11.98 16.80 -2.68
CA TYR A 60 13.43 17.02 -2.89
C TYR A 60 13.79 17.74 -4.21
N GLY A 61 12.90 17.66 -5.21
CA GLY A 61 13.19 18.09 -6.57
C GLY A 61 12.15 17.61 -7.57
N ALA A 62 12.18 18.17 -8.78
CA ALA A 62 11.40 17.69 -9.91
C ALA A 62 12.16 16.58 -10.64
N VAL A 63 11.78 15.33 -10.39
CA VAL A 63 12.33 14.17 -11.12
C VAL A 63 11.92 14.21 -12.58
N VAL A 64 12.89 14.21 -13.50
CA VAL A 64 12.65 14.25 -14.95
C VAL A 64 12.84 12.88 -15.60
N SER A 65 13.70 12.02 -15.04
CA SER A 65 13.88 10.65 -15.51
C SER A 65 14.30 9.70 -14.37
N MET A 66 14.15 8.39 -14.61
CA MET A 66 14.64 7.35 -13.72
C MET A 66 15.13 6.15 -14.52
N THR A 67 16.19 5.50 -14.04
CA THR A 67 16.62 4.19 -14.55
C THR A 67 16.28 3.12 -13.53
N VAL A 68 15.65 2.03 -13.98
CA VAL A 68 15.22 0.93 -13.13
C VAL A 68 15.79 -0.39 -13.60
N LYS A 69 15.94 -1.33 -12.68
CA LYS A 69 16.21 -2.74 -12.97
C LYS A 69 15.08 -3.31 -13.85
N ALA A 70 15.47 -4.10 -14.83
CA ALA A 70 14.56 -4.97 -15.57
C ALA A 70 14.83 -6.42 -15.18
N HIS A 71 13.76 -7.23 -15.14
CA HIS A 71 13.82 -8.63 -14.71
C HIS A 71 13.46 -9.55 -15.87
N GLN A 72 13.96 -10.78 -15.82
CA GLN A 72 13.60 -11.82 -16.78
C GLN A 72 12.10 -12.13 -16.68
N ASP A 73 11.42 -12.19 -17.82
CA ASP A 73 9.99 -12.49 -17.88
C ASP A 73 9.70 -13.95 -17.47
N THR A 74 8.53 -14.17 -16.89
CA THR A 74 8.11 -15.48 -16.36
C THR A 74 6.63 -15.74 -16.64
N ALA A 75 6.24 -17.01 -16.66
CA ALA A 75 4.83 -17.37 -16.63
C ALA A 75 4.18 -16.86 -15.33
N VAL A 76 2.89 -16.56 -15.36
CA VAL A 76 2.16 -15.98 -14.23
C VAL A 76 0.85 -16.74 -14.01
N SER A 77 0.67 -17.29 -12.81
CA SER A 77 -0.64 -17.79 -12.36
C SER A 77 -1.46 -16.65 -11.75
N MET A 78 -2.77 -16.65 -11.98
CA MET A 78 -3.71 -15.73 -11.35
C MET A 78 -4.90 -16.49 -10.78
N ALA A 79 -5.42 -16.03 -9.64
CA ALA A 79 -6.65 -16.55 -9.06
C ALA A 79 -7.57 -15.42 -8.59
N TYR A 80 -8.87 -15.68 -8.69
CA TYR A 80 -9.97 -14.81 -8.31
C TYR A 80 -10.93 -15.56 -7.41
N LEU A 81 -11.45 -14.88 -6.39
CA LEU A 81 -12.47 -15.41 -5.50
C LEU A 81 -13.49 -14.32 -5.23
N THR A 82 -14.78 -14.64 -5.26
CA THR A 82 -15.87 -13.73 -4.89
C THR A 82 -16.84 -14.45 -3.97
N VAL A 83 -17.20 -13.80 -2.86
CA VAL A 83 -18.19 -14.26 -1.89
C VAL A 83 -19.11 -13.08 -1.59
N LEU A 84 -20.39 -13.18 -1.91
CA LEU A 84 -21.35 -12.10 -1.68
C LEU A 84 -21.98 -12.18 -0.29
N ASN A 85 -22.16 -11.03 0.34
CA ASN A 85 -22.96 -10.90 1.53
C ASN A 85 -24.44 -10.88 1.13
N ASN A 86 -25.21 -11.88 1.58
CA ASN A 86 -26.64 -11.99 1.28
C ASN A 86 -27.53 -11.40 2.40
N GLY A 87 -26.91 -10.74 3.39
CA GLY A 87 -27.59 -10.14 4.54
C GLY A 87 -27.84 -11.10 5.70
N THR A 88 -27.62 -12.41 5.52
CA THR A 88 -27.81 -13.44 6.55
C THR A 88 -26.54 -14.24 6.86
N ASN A 89 -25.49 -14.10 6.05
CA ASN A 89 -24.26 -14.88 6.12
C ASN A 89 -23.06 -14.12 6.72
N ALA A 90 -23.27 -12.98 7.37
CA ALA A 90 -22.17 -12.10 7.81
C ALA A 90 -21.17 -12.81 8.74
N ASP A 91 -21.63 -13.56 9.75
CA ASP A 91 -20.73 -14.26 10.68
C ASP A 91 -19.89 -15.33 9.98
N ALA A 92 -20.51 -16.11 9.09
CA ALA A 92 -19.81 -17.09 8.27
C ALA A 92 -18.79 -16.42 7.34
N LEU A 93 -19.15 -15.30 6.71
CA LEU A 93 -18.25 -14.55 5.83
C LEU A 93 -16.99 -14.08 6.59
N TYR A 94 -17.14 -13.49 7.77
CA TYR A 94 -15.98 -13.04 8.55
C TYR A 94 -15.16 -14.19 9.13
N SER A 95 -15.77 -15.33 9.44
CA SER A 95 -15.04 -16.58 9.76
C SER A 95 -14.15 -17.02 8.59
N ALA A 96 -14.70 -17.03 7.37
CA ALA A 96 -13.93 -17.39 6.17
C ALA A 96 -12.82 -16.37 5.85
N ILE A 97 -13.06 -15.07 6.06
CA ILE A 97 -12.02 -14.03 5.95
C ILE A 97 -10.89 -14.31 6.95
N GLY A 98 -11.20 -14.71 8.19
CA GLY A 98 -10.18 -15.09 9.17
C GLY A 98 -9.28 -16.23 8.69
N VAL A 99 -9.87 -17.29 8.11
CA VAL A 99 -9.09 -18.39 7.51
C VAL A 99 -8.25 -17.89 6.34
N PHE A 100 -8.82 -17.09 5.44
CA PHE A 100 -8.07 -16.48 4.33
C PHE A 100 -6.85 -15.70 4.82
N LEU A 101 -7.03 -14.80 5.81
CA LEU A 101 -5.93 -14.02 6.38
C LEU A 101 -4.83 -14.91 6.96
N GLY A 102 -5.20 -15.98 7.65
CA GLY A 102 -4.27 -16.98 8.20
C GLY A 102 -3.46 -17.73 7.13
N THR A 103 -3.92 -17.79 5.88
CA THR A 103 -3.14 -18.38 4.77
C THR A 103 -2.11 -17.42 4.19
N LEU A 104 -2.28 -16.11 4.37
CA LEU A 104 -1.47 -15.11 3.68
C LEU A 104 0.04 -15.24 3.93
N PRO A 105 0.55 -15.47 5.16
CA PRO A 105 2.00 -15.61 5.41
C PRO A 105 2.67 -16.61 4.47
N ARG A 106 2.11 -17.82 4.38
CA ARG A 106 2.64 -18.86 3.48
C ARG A 106 2.56 -18.45 2.01
N ILE A 107 1.45 -17.83 1.60
CA ILE A 107 1.22 -17.48 0.20
C ILE A 107 2.20 -16.39 -0.27
N VAL A 108 2.41 -15.34 0.53
CA VAL A 108 3.34 -14.28 0.17
C VAL A 108 4.80 -14.76 0.17
N ASP A 109 5.13 -15.76 0.99
CA ASP A 109 6.46 -16.42 1.00
C ASP A 109 6.73 -17.23 -0.28
N MET A 110 5.68 -17.63 -1.01
CA MET A 110 5.79 -18.23 -2.34
C MET A 110 6.06 -17.18 -3.43
N GLY A 111 6.15 -15.89 -3.08
CA GLY A 111 6.34 -14.79 -4.01
C GLY A 111 5.04 -14.27 -4.64
N VAL A 112 3.89 -14.61 -4.05
CA VAL A 112 2.57 -14.19 -4.54
C VAL A 112 2.24 -12.79 -4.01
N TYR A 113 1.60 -11.99 -4.85
CA TYR A 113 0.93 -10.74 -4.50
C TYR A 113 -0.58 -11.00 -4.43
N LEU A 114 -1.28 -10.53 -3.40
CA LEU A 114 -2.74 -10.66 -3.32
C LEU A 114 -3.38 -9.31 -3.09
N SER A 115 -4.33 -8.93 -3.95
CA SER A 115 -5.19 -7.76 -3.76
C SER A 115 -6.61 -8.23 -3.48
N TRP A 116 -7.19 -7.77 -2.37
CA TRP A 116 -8.54 -8.14 -1.97
C TRP A 116 -9.30 -6.94 -1.43
N ILE A 117 -10.63 -7.07 -1.42
CA ILE A 117 -11.55 -6.08 -0.88
C ILE A 117 -12.63 -6.77 -0.06
N ALA A 118 -12.87 -6.24 1.14
CA ALA A 118 -14.03 -6.52 1.98
C ALA A 118 -14.86 -5.24 2.07
N ALA A 119 -16.16 -5.35 1.87
CA ALA A 119 -17.09 -4.22 1.89
C ALA A 119 -18.49 -4.73 2.25
N PRO A 120 -19.51 -3.86 2.39
CA PRO A 120 -20.84 -4.31 2.77
C PRO A 120 -21.44 -5.34 1.80
N PHE A 121 -21.02 -5.33 0.53
CA PHE A 121 -21.46 -6.29 -0.50
C PHE A 121 -20.84 -7.69 -0.34
N GLY A 122 -19.75 -7.86 0.41
CA GLY A 122 -19.04 -9.13 0.54
C GLY A 122 -17.53 -9.00 0.45
N PHE A 123 -16.90 -10.08 -0.01
CA PHE A 123 -15.45 -10.23 -0.12
C PHE A 123 -15.05 -10.62 -1.55
N MET A 124 -13.99 -10.01 -2.08
CA MET A 124 -13.40 -10.38 -3.35
C MET A 124 -11.88 -10.40 -3.28
N LEU A 125 -11.26 -11.45 -3.81
CA LEU A 125 -9.84 -11.52 -4.18
C LEU A 125 -9.71 -11.19 -5.67
N THR A 126 -9.09 -10.06 -5.99
CA THR A 126 -8.96 -9.54 -7.35
C THR A 126 -7.59 -8.83 -7.55
N PRO A 127 -6.51 -9.58 -7.84
CA PRO A 127 -6.36 -11.03 -7.85
C PRO A 127 -5.32 -11.50 -6.83
N ALA A 128 -5.12 -12.81 -6.72
CA ALA A 128 -3.80 -13.35 -6.37
C ALA A 128 -2.97 -13.50 -7.66
N ILE A 129 -1.70 -13.08 -7.62
CA ILE A 129 -0.78 -13.11 -8.76
C ILE A 129 0.51 -13.80 -8.32
N GLY A 130 0.83 -14.94 -8.94
CA GLY A 130 2.03 -15.74 -8.68
C GLY A 130 2.99 -15.75 -9.87
N PRO A 131 3.97 -14.84 -9.94
CA PRO A 131 5.00 -14.86 -10.97
C PRO A 131 5.92 -16.07 -10.80
N GLY A 132 6.13 -16.81 -11.88
CA GLY A 132 6.90 -18.06 -11.91
C GLY A 132 6.26 -19.24 -11.19
N LEU A 133 5.01 -19.12 -10.73
CA LEU A 133 4.29 -20.14 -9.99
C LEU A 133 3.35 -20.91 -10.91
N GLN A 134 3.21 -22.23 -10.72
CA GLN A 134 2.21 -23.01 -11.44
C GLN A 134 0.81 -22.77 -10.85
N VAL A 135 -0.22 -22.93 -11.68
CA VAL A 135 -1.60 -22.64 -11.27
C VAL A 135 -2.09 -23.60 -10.18
N ASP A 136 -1.68 -24.85 -10.19
CA ASP A 136 -1.99 -25.87 -9.19
C ASP A 136 -1.33 -25.58 -7.83
N GLU A 137 -0.13 -25.02 -7.82
CA GLU A 137 0.53 -24.53 -6.61
C GLU A 137 -0.25 -23.37 -5.98
N LEU A 138 -0.74 -22.42 -6.80
CA LEU A 138 -1.57 -21.31 -6.33
C LEU A 138 -2.92 -21.79 -5.80
N ASP A 139 -3.58 -22.69 -6.53
CA ASP A 139 -4.85 -23.31 -6.12
C ASP A 139 -4.70 -24.04 -4.79
N SER A 140 -3.63 -24.83 -4.63
CA SER A 140 -3.32 -25.54 -3.40
C SER A 140 -3.08 -24.60 -2.22
N ALA A 141 -2.53 -23.41 -2.48
CA ALA A 141 -2.28 -22.41 -1.44
C ALA A 141 -3.58 -21.74 -0.96
N LEU A 142 -4.57 -21.57 -1.85
CA LEU A 142 -5.89 -20.99 -1.55
C LEU A 142 -6.92 -22.02 -1.08
N GLN A 143 -6.65 -23.32 -1.26
CA GLN A 143 -7.56 -24.41 -0.90
C GLN A 143 -8.11 -24.34 0.54
N PRO A 144 -7.34 -24.00 1.59
CA PRO A 144 -7.90 -23.88 2.94
C PRO A 144 -9.03 -22.86 3.05
N THR A 145 -8.95 -21.76 2.28
CA THR A 145 -10.04 -20.78 2.20
C THR A 145 -11.26 -21.37 1.51
N ILE A 146 -11.06 -22.10 0.42
CA ILE A 146 -12.15 -22.75 -0.33
C ILE A 146 -12.86 -23.81 0.50
N ASP A 147 -12.10 -24.63 1.23
CA ASP A 147 -12.63 -25.65 2.13
C ASP A 147 -13.49 -25.01 3.25
N GLU A 148 -13.04 -23.89 3.81
CA GLU A 148 -13.80 -23.16 4.83
C GLU A 148 -15.11 -22.58 4.27
N LEU A 149 -15.09 -22.01 3.05
CA LEU A 149 -16.30 -21.54 2.38
C LEU A 149 -17.32 -22.66 2.19
N GLN A 150 -16.86 -23.84 1.74
CA GLN A 150 -17.71 -25.02 1.58
C GLN A 150 -18.26 -25.52 2.92
N ARG A 151 -17.41 -25.60 3.95
CA ARG A 151 -17.80 -26.05 5.30
C ARG A 151 -18.88 -25.14 5.91
N LEU A 152 -18.78 -23.84 5.67
CA LEU A 152 -19.74 -22.84 6.14
C LEU A 152 -20.99 -22.71 5.24
N GLY A 153 -21.03 -23.41 4.11
CA GLY A 153 -22.16 -23.35 3.16
C GLY A 153 -22.30 -21.98 2.48
N LEU A 154 -21.19 -21.27 2.26
CA LEU A 154 -21.18 -19.99 1.56
C LEU A 154 -21.19 -20.19 0.04
N ASP A 155 -22.05 -19.44 -0.66
CA ASP A 155 -21.97 -19.36 -2.12
C ASP A 155 -20.74 -18.56 -2.53
N TYR A 156 -19.90 -19.13 -3.41
CA TYR A 156 -18.69 -18.47 -3.89
C TYR A 156 -18.44 -18.75 -5.37
N GLN A 157 -17.67 -17.86 -5.99
CA GLN A 157 -17.11 -18.04 -7.33
C GLN A 157 -15.59 -18.05 -7.23
N TYR A 158 -14.97 -19.14 -7.67
CA TYR A 158 -13.51 -19.28 -7.73
C TYR A 158 -13.08 -19.58 -9.16
N SER A 159 -12.01 -18.94 -9.61
CA SER A 159 -11.34 -19.29 -10.86
C SER A 159 -9.85 -19.01 -10.78
N SER A 160 -9.07 -19.81 -11.49
CA SER A 160 -7.64 -19.63 -11.64
C SER A 160 -7.23 -19.87 -13.10
N THR A 161 -6.13 -19.25 -13.49
CA THR A 161 -5.58 -19.36 -14.85
C THR A 161 -4.09 -19.10 -14.86
N SER A 162 -3.43 -19.43 -15.96
CA SER A 162 -2.01 -19.17 -16.19
C SER A 162 -1.79 -18.40 -17.49
N TYR A 163 -0.84 -17.50 -17.48
CA TYR A 163 -0.34 -16.78 -18.65
C TYR A 163 1.12 -17.14 -18.91
N PRO A 164 1.54 -17.25 -20.17
CA PRO A 164 2.93 -17.60 -20.51
C PRO A 164 3.95 -16.50 -20.22
N ASN A 165 3.49 -15.25 -20.02
CA ASN A 165 4.32 -14.10 -19.69
C ASN A 165 3.55 -13.06 -18.87
N TYR A 166 4.26 -12.09 -18.28
CA TYR A 166 3.67 -11.10 -17.37
C TYR A 166 2.69 -10.13 -18.06
N PHE A 167 2.97 -9.68 -19.28
CA PHE A 167 2.17 -8.61 -19.90
C PHE A 167 0.70 -9.00 -20.16
N PRO A 168 0.37 -10.18 -20.72
CA PRO A 168 -1.00 -10.67 -20.85
C PRO A 168 -1.71 -10.85 -19.51
N ALA A 169 -1.01 -11.32 -18.48
CA ALA A 169 -1.56 -11.42 -17.13
C ALA A 169 -1.95 -10.02 -16.62
N TRP A 170 -1.04 -9.05 -16.74
CA TRP A 170 -1.30 -7.65 -16.38
C TRP A 170 -2.43 -7.02 -17.22
N ALA A 171 -2.51 -7.32 -18.52
CA ALA A 171 -3.56 -6.81 -19.39
C ALA A 171 -4.94 -7.40 -19.06
N SER A 172 -4.99 -8.60 -18.48
CA SER A 172 -6.23 -9.23 -18.00
C SER A 172 -6.72 -8.65 -16.67
N PHE A 173 -5.85 -7.95 -15.94
CA PHE A 173 -6.17 -7.40 -14.63
C PHE A 173 -7.21 -6.28 -14.76
N THR A 174 -8.34 -6.43 -14.05
CA THR A 174 -9.39 -5.41 -14.02
C THR A 174 -8.94 -4.22 -13.18
N LYS A 175 -8.86 -3.05 -13.81
CA LYS A 175 -8.44 -1.80 -13.15
C LYS A 175 -9.63 -1.16 -12.45
N ALA A 176 -9.55 -1.00 -11.13
CA ALA A 176 -10.55 -0.25 -10.37
C ALA A 176 -10.26 1.26 -10.42
N ASN A 177 -11.32 2.08 -10.47
CA ASN A 177 -11.18 3.52 -10.27
C ASN A 177 -11.08 3.83 -8.77
N VAL A 178 -9.94 4.38 -8.36
CA VAL A 178 -9.67 4.77 -6.96
C VAL A 178 -9.83 6.27 -6.71
N SER A 179 -10.05 7.09 -7.76
CA SER A 179 -10.05 8.56 -7.65
C SER A 179 -11.29 9.16 -6.98
N ASN A 180 -12.31 8.36 -6.67
CA ASN A 180 -13.61 8.82 -6.16
C ASN A 180 -13.83 8.49 -4.68
N TYR A 181 -12.75 8.38 -3.90
CA TYR A 181 -12.79 8.00 -2.49
C TYR A 181 -11.95 8.97 -1.64
N ASN A 182 -12.46 9.29 -0.45
CA ASN A 182 -11.62 9.64 0.68
C ASN A 182 -10.81 8.39 1.07
N LEU A 183 -9.56 8.55 1.47
CA LEU A 183 -8.68 7.43 1.78
C LEU A 183 -8.06 7.57 3.17
N GLY A 184 -7.78 6.42 3.77
CA GLY A 184 -6.75 6.27 4.78
C GLY A 184 -6.21 4.86 4.75
N GLY A 185 -5.05 4.66 5.38
CA GLY A 185 -4.36 3.40 5.28
C GLY A 185 -3.36 3.15 6.39
N ARG A 186 -3.07 1.87 6.60
CA ARG A 186 -2.19 1.37 7.65
C ARG A 186 -1.47 0.12 7.14
N LEU A 187 -0.20 -0.01 7.51
CA LEU A 187 0.50 -1.27 7.33
C LEU A 187 0.14 -2.22 8.49
N VAL A 188 -0.17 -3.47 8.16
CA VAL A 188 -0.41 -4.54 9.14
C VAL A 188 0.75 -5.51 9.07
N SER A 189 1.47 -5.68 10.19
CA SER A 189 2.62 -6.58 10.25
C SER A 189 2.22 -8.05 10.17
N ARG A 190 3.17 -8.89 9.74
CA ARG A 190 3.07 -10.34 9.80
C ARG A 190 2.71 -10.82 11.20
N ASN A 191 3.31 -10.22 12.22
CA ASN A 191 3.03 -10.55 13.62
C ASN A 191 1.56 -10.35 14.00
N ILE A 192 0.89 -9.28 13.51
CA ILE A 192 -0.55 -9.09 13.75
C ILE A 192 -1.35 -10.20 13.08
N VAL A 193 -1.02 -10.54 11.83
CA VAL A 193 -1.74 -11.58 11.08
C VAL A 193 -1.60 -12.95 11.74
N GLU A 194 -0.43 -13.29 12.26
CA GLU A 194 -0.15 -14.60 12.87
C GLU A 194 -0.60 -14.69 14.33
N ASN A 195 -0.45 -13.62 15.11
CA ASN A 195 -0.61 -13.65 16.57
C ASN A 195 -1.79 -12.85 17.12
N LYS A 196 -2.49 -12.07 16.28
CA LYS A 196 -3.72 -11.34 16.63
C LYS A 196 -4.85 -11.53 15.59
N PRO A 197 -5.12 -12.76 15.12
CA PRO A 197 -6.05 -12.97 14.02
C PRO A 197 -7.48 -12.54 14.36
N ASP A 198 -7.94 -12.79 15.58
CA ASP A 198 -9.30 -12.44 16.01
C ASP A 198 -9.49 -10.92 16.10
N GLU A 199 -8.51 -10.20 16.65
CA GLU A 199 -8.55 -8.74 16.71
C GLU A 199 -8.47 -8.11 15.32
N LEU A 200 -7.65 -8.67 14.42
CA LEU A 200 -7.56 -8.22 13.03
C LEU A 200 -8.89 -8.43 12.29
N VAL A 201 -9.53 -9.60 12.43
CA VAL A 201 -10.84 -9.89 11.83
C VAL A 201 -11.91 -8.96 12.41
N ALA A 202 -11.87 -8.68 13.71
CA ALA A 202 -12.79 -7.72 14.34
C ALA A 202 -12.62 -6.30 13.78
N ALA A 203 -11.38 -5.83 13.60
CA ALA A 203 -11.09 -4.54 12.98
C ALA A 203 -11.57 -4.48 11.53
N ILE A 204 -11.29 -5.53 10.73
CA ILE A 204 -11.77 -5.62 9.35
C ILE A 204 -13.29 -5.59 9.33
N ARG A 205 -13.97 -6.37 10.18
CA ARG A 205 -15.44 -6.38 10.27
C ARG A 205 -16.04 -5.03 10.64
N HIS A 206 -15.43 -4.31 11.59
CA HIS A 206 -15.84 -2.97 11.96
C HIS A 206 -15.80 -2.02 10.75
N ILE A 207 -14.72 -2.08 9.98
CA ILE A 207 -14.52 -1.19 8.83
C ILE A 207 -15.37 -1.62 7.63
N SER A 208 -15.26 -2.87 7.18
CA SER A 208 -15.87 -3.37 5.95
C SER A 208 -17.39 -3.49 6.02
N SER A 209 -17.98 -3.47 7.21
CA SER A 209 -19.45 -3.36 7.35
C SER A 209 -19.98 -1.95 7.05
N GLN A 210 -19.10 -0.95 6.94
CA GLN A 210 -19.46 0.48 6.85
C GLN A 210 -18.80 1.21 5.67
N ALA A 211 -17.65 0.73 5.21
CA ALA A 211 -16.83 1.33 4.17
C ALA A 211 -16.16 0.26 3.29
N ALA A 212 -15.50 0.67 2.21
CA ALA A 212 -14.62 -0.23 1.49
C ALA A 212 -13.34 -0.43 2.30
N PHE A 213 -12.91 -1.68 2.45
CA PHE A 213 -11.62 -2.06 3.03
C PHE A 213 -10.87 -2.91 1.99
N SER A 214 -9.73 -2.45 1.54
CA SER A 214 -8.83 -3.21 0.67
C SER A 214 -7.57 -3.61 1.42
N GLY A 215 -7.10 -4.83 1.16
CA GLY A 215 -5.79 -5.27 1.60
C GLY A 215 -4.96 -5.72 0.41
N VAL A 216 -3.71 -5.30 0.39
CA VAL A 216 -2.68 -5.81 -0.51
C VAL A 216 -1.68 -6.60 0.31
N ALA A 217 -1.64 -7.92 0.14
CA ALA A 217 -0.71 -8.80 0.82
C ALA A 217 0.56 -9.05 -0.01
N PHE A 218 1.72 -8.94 0.63
CA PHE A 218 3.04 -9.09 0.02
C PHE A 218 4.11 -9.54 1.04
N ASN A 219 5.30 -9.88 0.54
CA ASN A 219 6.49 -10.07 1.38
C ASN A 219 7.70 -9.32 0.80
N VAL A 220 8.23 -8.35 1.55
CA VAL A 220 9.46 -7.63 1.20
C VAL A 220 10.48 -7.63 2.33
N ALA A 221 10.37 -8.55 3.29
CA ALA A 221 11.27 -8.62 4.44
C ALA A 221 12.75 -8.70 4.02
N ASN A 222 13.03 -9.40 2.91
CA ASN A 222 14.36 -9.57 2.34
C ASN A 222 14.54 -8.87 0.98
N GLY A 223 13.73 -7.85 0.68
CA GLY A 223 13.81 -7.12 -0.60
C GLY A 223 15.07 -6.26 -0.75
N VAL A 224 15.67 -5.87 0.37
CA VAL A 224 16.92 -5.09 0.51
C VAL A 224 17.81 -5.73 1.59
N GLN A 225 19.09 -5.37 1.63
CA GLN A 225 20.01 -5.95 2.62
C GLN A 225 19.77 -5.41 4.03
N SER A 226 19.36 -4.15 4.12
CA SER A 226 19.02 -3.46 5.37
C SER A 226 17.80 -2.55 5.15
N PRO A 227 16.89 -2.41 6.13
CA PRO A 227 15.82 -1.41 6.06
C PRO A 227 16.33 0.00 5.73
N ASP A 228 17.54 0.35 6.18
CA ASP A 228 18.18 1.66 5.97
C ASP A 228 18.76 1.87 4.56
N GLU A 229 18.79 0.84 3.71
CA GLU A 229 19.33 0.94 2.34
C GLU A 229 18.47 1.82 1.42
N VAL A 230 17.19 1.98 1.78
CA VAL A 230 16.18 2.77 1.05
C VAL A 230 15.42 3.64 2.04
N ALA A 231 14.84 4.74 1.58
CA ALA A 231 14.12 5.68 2.43
C ALA A 231 12.68 5.25 2.78
N THR A 232 12.17 4.18 2.19
CA THR A 232 10.83 3.65 2.56
C THR A 232 10.77 3.38 4.06
N ASN A 233 9.63 3.65 4.69
CA ASN A 233 9.42 3.35 6.11
C ASN A 233 9.89 1.92 6.46
N PRO A 234 10.80 1.72 7.43
CA PRO A 234 11.33 0.40 7.77
C PRO A 234 10.26 -0.63 8.12
N TYR A 235 9.08 -0.20 8.60
CA TYR A 235 7.96 -1.07 8.91
C TYR A 235 7.47 -1.90 7.72
N PHE A 236 7.77 -1.50 6.48
CA PHE A 236 7.53 -2.32 5.29
C PHE A 236 8.19 -3.70 5.35
N ARG A 237 9.32 -3.84 6.05
CA ARG A 237 10.03 -5.12 6.20
C ARG A 237 9.32 -6.09 7.15
N GLU A 238 8.45 -5.57 8.00
CA GLU A 238 7.61 -6.35 8.92
C GLU A 238 6.16 -6.51 8.40
N ALA A 239 5.74 -5.59 7.52
CA ALA A 239 4.42 -5.57 6.91
C ALA A 239 4.13 -6.85 6.11
N LEU A 240 2.90 -7.34 6.27
CA LEU A 240 2.33 -8.39 5.43
C LEU A 240 1.21 -7.84 4.56
N ILE A 241 0.46 -6.85 5.07
CA ILE A 241 -0.68 -6.23 4.37
C ILE A 241 -0.49 -4.71 4.35
N SER A 242 -0.63 -4.09 3.18
CA SER A 242 -0.99 -2.67 3.07
C SER A 242 -2.51 -2.57 3.07
N ALA A 243 -3.09 -2.08 4.16
CA ALA A 243 -4.52 -1.93 4.30
C ALA A 243 -4.93 -0.50 3.94
N THR A 244 -5.94 -0.38 3.09
CA THR A 244 -6.46 0.89 2.60
C THR A 244 -7.97 0.87 2.74
N LEU A 245 -8.54 1.84 3.45
CA LEU A 245 -9.99 2.01 3.58
C LEU A 245 -10.45 3.26 2.85
N GLY A 246 -11.69 3.24 2.36
CA GLY A 246 -12.23 4.36 1.62
C GLY A 246 -13.73 4.56 1.74
N THR A 247 -14.13 5.84 1.79
CA THR A 247 -15.53 6.27 1.72
C THR A 247 -15.77 7.05 0.43
N PRO A 248 -16.86 6.80 -0.33
CA PRO A 248 -17.11 7.49 -1.59
C PRO A 248 -17.19 9.01 -1.44
N ILE A 249 -16.61 9.74 -2.38
CA ILE A 249 -16.76 11.20 -2.46
C ILE A 249 -18.17 11.53 -2.96
N ASN A 250 -18.88 12.39 -2.22
CA ASN A 250 -20.15 12.95 -2.64
C ASN A 250 -19.93 14.33 -3.28
N TYR A 251 -19.83 14.36 -4.60
CA TYR A 251 -19.60 15.60 -5.38
C TYR A 251 -20.77 16.60 -5.33
N THR A 252 -21.93 16.22 -4.80
CA THR A 252 -23.08 17.13 -4.62
C THR A 252 -23.27 17.57 -3.17
N ASN A 253 -22.53 16.98 -2.22
CA ASN A 253 -22.60 17.32 -0.80
C ASN A 253 -21.24 17.15 -0.12
N PHE A 254 -20.40 18.19 -0.21
CA PHE A 254 -19.07 18.19 0.41
C PHE A 254 -19.08 18.21 1.94
N THR A 255 -20.15 18.70 2.58
CA THR A 255 -20.31 18.56 4.03
C THR A 255 -20.40 17.09 4.44
N ALA A 256 -21.13 16.27 3.68
CA ALA A 256 -21.17 14.82 3.90
C ALA A 256 -19.82 14.15 3.59
N THR A 257 -19.13 14.59 2.53
CA THR A 257 -17.78 14.10 2.19
C THR A 257 -16.78 14.38 3.32
N ALA A 258 -16.80 15.58 3.90
CA ALA A 258 -15.95 15.95 5.04
C ALA A 258 -16.29 15.10 6.28
N ALA A 259 -17.57 14.94 6.62
CA ALA A 259 -17.98 14.09 7.74
C ALA A 259 -17.60 12.60 7.53
N ALA A 260 -17.60 12.11 6.29
CA ALA A 260 -17.14 10.76 5.96
C ALA A 260 -15.62 10.62 6.10
N GLN A 261 -14.85 11.65 5.75
CA GLN A 261 -13.41 11.70 6.02
C GLN A 261 -13.15 11.72 7.54
N ASP A 262 -13.87 12.51 8.32
CA ASP A 262 -13.72 12.53 9.78
C ASP A 262 -14.02 11.15 10.40
N LYS A 263 -15.07 10.47 9.92
CA LYS A 263 -15.35 9.08 10.33
C LYS A 263 -14.19 8.14 9.97
N LEU A 264 -13.59 8.32 8.81
CA LEU A 264 -12.42 7.54 8.40
C LEU A 264 -11.27 7.77 9.39
N THR A 265 -10.90 9.03 9.61
CA THR A 265 -9.76 9.46 10.44
C THR A 265 -9.93 9.10 11.92
N TYR A 266 -11.13 9.29 12.49
CA TYR A 266 -11.34 9.27 13.95
C TYR A 266 -12.10 8.04 14.47
N ASP A 267 -12.59 7.15 13.60
CA ASP A 267 -13.31 5.91 13.99
C ASP A 267 -12.75 4.68 13.26
N LEU A 268 -12.76 4.68 11.93
CA LEU A 268 -12.45 3.47 11.16
C LEU A 268 -10.96 3.13 11.15
N LEU A 269 -10.08 4.10 10.86
CA LEU A 269 -8.63 3.89 10.84
C LEU A 269 -8.07 3.51 12.23
N PRO A 270 -8.52 4.12 13.36
CA PRO A 270 -8.12 3.71 14.70
C PRO A 270 -8.33 2.23 15.04
N ALA A 271 -9.30 1.56 14.40
CA ALA A 271 -9.50 0.12 14.59
C ALA A 271 -8.29 -0.72 14.14
N LEU A 272 -7.49 -0.24 13.18
CA LEU A 272 -6.21 -0.84 12.80
C LEU A 272 -5.05 -0.32 13.65
N GLU A 273 -5.03 0.99 13.95
CA GLU A 273 -3.93 1.61 14.72
C GLU A 273 -3.81 1.01 16.13
N THR A 274 -4.93 0.64 16.75
CA THR A 274 -4.93 0.01 18.08
C THR A 274 -4.33 -1.40 18.10
N LEU A 275 -4.22 -2.08 16.96
CA LEU A 275 -3.55 -3.38 16.85
C LEU A 275 -2.03 -3.25 17.01
N ASP A 276 -1.47 -2.13 16.54
CA ASP A 276 -0.07 -1.75 16.69
C ASP A 276 0.09 -0.21 16.63
N PRO A 277 0.17 0.46 17.79
CA PRO A 277 0.36 1.90 17.88
C PRO A 277 1.67 2.39 17.25
N ASN A 278 2.68 1.53 17.15
CA ASN A 278 3.99 1.86 16.57
C ASN A 278 4.10 1.49 15.10
N GLY A 279 3.04 0.96 14.50
CA GLY A 279 3.03 0.58 13.09
C GLY A 279 3.24 1.74 12.12
N GLY A 280 3.51 1.38 10.86
CA GLY A 280 3.65 2.32 9.75
C GLY A 280 2.37 2.50 8.91
N GLY A 281 2.43 3.41 7.95
CA GLY A 281 1.43 3.63 6.91
C GLY A 281 2.11 3.81 5.55
N TYR A 282 1.40 3.47 4.48
CA TYR A 282 1.91 3.67 3.12
C TYR A 282 1.51 5.06 2.63
N LEU A 283 2.46 5.98 2.54
CA LEU A 283 2.23 7.40 2.25
C LEU A 283 1.43 7.69 0.96
N ASN A 284 1.48 6.79 -0.04
CA ASN A 284 0.73 6.96 -1.29
C ASN A 284 -0.76 6.57 -1.16
N GLU A 285 -1.15 5.86 -0.11
CA GLU A 285 -2.50 5.32 0.13
C GLU A 285 -2.94 5.61 1.58
N ALA A 286 -2.68 6.83 2.05
CA ALA A 286 -2.88 7.22 3.44
C ALA A 286 -3.87 8.37 3.63
N ASP A 287 -4.14 8.68 4.90
CA ASP A 287 -4.99 9.79 5.30
C ASP A 287 -4.21 11.10 5.28
N PHE A 288 -4.67 12.09 4.51
CA PHE A 288 -4.05 13.41 4.45
C PHE A 288 -4.17 14.20 5.76
N GLN A 289 -5.04 13.75 6.68
CA GLN A 289 -5.24 14.30 8.02
C GLN A 289 -4.43 13.58 9.11
N GLN A 290 -3.58 12.61 8.77
CA GLN A 290 -2.82 11.83 9.77
C GLN A 290 -2.05 12.77 10.72
N PRO A 291 -2.39 12.84 12.02
CA PRO A 291 -1.81 13.84 12.93
C PRO A 291 -0.30 13.69 13.15
N ASN A 292 0.18 12.46 13.17
CA ASN A 292 1.58 12.07 13.39
C ASN A 292 2.21 11.48 12.13
N PHE A 293 1.92 12.09 10.96
CA PHE A 293 2.33 11.58 9.65
C PHE A 293 3.85 11.33 9.55
N GLN A 294 4.68 12.10 10.26
CA GLN A 294 6.14 11.93 10.28
C GLN A 294 6.51 10.49 10.68
N GLN A 295 6.04 10.07 11.85
CA GLN A 295 6.29 8.72 12.36
C GLN A 295 5.57 7.66 11.51
N VAL A 296 4.32 7.91 11.12
CA VAL A 296 3.50 6.92 10.42
C VAL A 296 4.02 6.65 9.01
N PHE A 297 4.41 7.68 8.26
CA PHE A 297 4.79 7.56 6.85
C PHE A 297 6.29 7.36 6.65
N TYR A 298 7.12 7.87 7.55
CA TYR A 298 8.58 7.86 7.39
C TYR A 298 9.31 7.12 8.51
N GLY A 299 8.70 6.98 9.69
CA GLY A 299 9.34 6.31 10.83
C GLY A 299 10.58 7.06 11.31
N ASP A 300 11.59 6.31 11.72
CA ASP A 300 12.89 6.82 12.17
C ASP A 300 13.75 7.43 11.04
N HIS A 301 13.36 7.26 9.77
CA HIS A 301 14.00 7.92 8.63
C HIS A 301 13.68 9.43 8.54
N TYR A 302 12.65 9.93 9.24
CA TYR A 302 12.14 11.28 9.03
C TYR A 302 13.19 12.38 9.18
N GLU A 303 13.97 12.35 10.26
CA GLU A 303 14.97 13.40 10.54
C GLU A 303 16.06 13.47 9.46
N ARG A 304 16.50 12.31 8.95
CA ARG A 304 17.47 12.25 7.85
C ARG A 304 16.86 12.78 6.56
N LEU A 305 15.61 12.41 6.26
CA LEU A 305 14.90 12.92 5.09
C LEU A 305 14.73 14.43 5.15
N LEU A 306 14.41 14.98 6.32
CA LEU A 306 14.25 16.43 6.53
C LEU A 306 15.57 17.19 6.32
N GLN A 307 16.70 16.63 6.74
CA GLN A 307 18.02 17.21 6.49
C GLN A 307 18.30 17.29 4.98
N ILE A 308 18.05 16.21 4.25
CA ILE A 308 18.26 16.15 2.79
C ILE A 308 17.31 17.11 2.06
N LYS A 309 16.04 17.19 2.48
CA LYS A 309 15.08 18.19 1.97
C LYS A 309 15.66 19.61 2.06
N ARG A 310 16.19 20.01 3.22
CA ARG A 310 16.76 21.35 3.43
C ARG A 310 18.02 21.62 2.59
N GLU A 311 18.75 20.58 2.21
CA GLU A 311 19.91 20.70 1.34
C GLU A 311 19.52 20.93 -0.13
N TYR A 312 18.60 20.12 -0.65
CA TYR A 312 18.24 20.15 -2.08
C TYR A 312 17.10 21.12 -2.43
N ASP A 313 16.32 21.55 -1.44
CA ASP A 313 15.31 22.60 -1.59
C ASP A 313 15.32 23.58 -0.41
N PRO A 314 16.36 24.42 -0.29
CA PRO A 314 16.54 25.33 0.85
C PRO A 314 15.53 26.49 0.89
N TYR A 315 14.72 26.66 -0.16
CA TYR A 315 13.72 27.73 -0.27
C TYR A 315 12.28 27.22 -0.18
N ASP A 316 12.09 25.94 0.14
CA ASP A 316 10.78 25.29 0.21
C ASP A 316 9.95 25.48 -1.09
N VAL A 317 10.59 25.39 -2.25
CA VAL A 317 9.91 25.50 -3.56
C VAL A 317 8.90 24.36 -3.74
N PHE A 318 9.23 23.17 -3.25
CA PHE A 318 8.39 21.98 -3.35
C PHE A 318 7.63 21.74 -2.05
N TYR A 319 6.30 21.77 -2.14
CA TYR A 319 5.39 21.47 -1.04
C TYR A 319 4.32 20.47 -1.51
N ALA A 320 4.02 19.51 -0.63
CA ALA A 320 2.82 18.69 -0.68
C ALA A 320 2.39 18.36 0.75
N LYS A 321 1.07 18.26 0.98
CA LYS A 321 0.53 17.92 2.30
C LYS A 321 1.08 16.57 2.75
N THR A 322 1.54 16.48 4.01
CA THR A 322 2.21 15.30 4.60
C THR A 322 3.54 14.88 3.98
N ALA A 323 4.07 15.63 3.01
CA ALA A 323 5.43 15.40 2.54
C ALA A 323 6.45 15.83 3.60
N VAL A 324 7.68 15.33 3.49
CA VAL A 324 8.80 15.72 4.37
C VAL A 324 8.99 17.24 4.35
N GLY A 325 8.99 17.85 5.54
CA GLY A 325 9.11 19.31 5.74
C GLY A 325 7.82 20.10 5.52
N SER A 326 6.69 19.44 5.22
CA SER A 326 5.42 20.13 4.98
C SER A 326 4.82 20.80 6.21
N GLU A 327 5.25 20.43 7.41
CA GLU A 327 4.83 21.00 8.70
C GLU A 327 5.29 22.44 8.91
N ASP A 328 6.29 22.91 8.16
CA ASP A 328 6.72 24.31 8.16
C ASP A 328 5.69 25.21 7.44
N TRP A 329 4.65 24.62 6.82
CA TRP A 329 3.66 25.31 6.02
C TRP A 329 2.22 24.88 6.36
N GLU A 330 1.30 25.83 6.33
CA GLU A 330 -0.14 25.60 6.52
C GLU A 330 -0.94 26.21 5.35
N GLN A 331 -1.86 25.41 4.80
CA GLN A 331 -2.83 25.92 3.83
C GLN A 331 -4.03 26.51 4.57
N GLN A 332 -4.25 27.82 4.39
CA GLN A 332 -5.39 28.54 4.94
C GLN A 332 -6.69 28.16 4.21
N LEU A 333 -7.84 28.42 4.86
CA LEU A 333 -9.17 28.15 4.30
C LEU A 333 -9.45 28.87 2.98
N ASP A 334 -8.76 29.97 2.69
CA ASP A 334 -8.86 30.68 1.41
C ASP A 334 -7.83 30.22 0.37
N GLY A 335 -7.15 29.11 0.63
CA GLY A 335 -6.25 28.42 -0.29
C GLY A 335 -4.81 28.90 -0.28
N ARG A 336 -4.48 29.98 0.45
CA ARG A 336 -3.08 30.44 0.56
C ARG A 336 -2.23 29.47 1.38
N LEU A 337 -1.00 29.25 0.93
CA LEU A 337 0.03 28.53 1.68
C LEU A 337 0.88 29.54 2.46
N CYS A 338 1.00 29.37 3.78
CA CYS A 338 1.71 30.28 4.67
C CYS A 338 2.70 29.53 5.55
N LYS A 339 3.85 30.14 5.84
CA LYS A 339 4.84 29.56 6.75
C LYS A 339 4.33 29.67 8.19
N VAL A 340 4.51 28.61 8.98
CA VAL A 340 4.06 28.50 10.39
C VAL A 340 5.08 29.09 11.35
#